data_AF-A0A946E6M3-F1
#
_entry.id   AF-A0A946E6M3-F1
#
_cell.length_a   1.000
_cell.length_b   1.000
_cell.length_c   1.000
_cell.angle_alpha   90.00
_cell.angle_beta   90.00
_cell.angle_gamma   90.00
#
_symmetry.space_group_name_H-M   'P 1'
#
loop_
_entity.id
_entity.type
_entity.pdbx_description
1 polymer ?
#
loop_
_entity_poly.entity_id
_entity_poly.type
_entity_poly.pdbx_seq_one_letter_code
_entity_poly.pdbx_strand_id
1 'polypeptide(L)' 'PLGNAGAVDCANYCVAMFSDLTKYVTMQNLFHDGGFSSTGVSAAVMDKFKED' A
#
# COMPACT_ATOMS: atom_id res chain seq x y z
N PRO A 1 -8.89 3.78 -1.77
CA PRO A 1 -7.77 3.28 -0.94
C PRO A 1 -8.27 2.28 0.11
N LEU A 2 -7.49 1.22 0.37
CA LEU A 2 -7.86 0.10 1.25
C LEU A 2 -7.63 0.40 2.75
N GLY A 3 -7.14 1.59 3.08
CA GLY A 3 -6.77 1.97 4.45
C GLY A 3 -5.36 1.51 4.81
N ASN A 4 -4.91 1.80 6.04
CA ASN A 4 -3.56 1.44 6.48
C ASN A 4 -3.42 -0.09 6.61
N ALA A 5 -2.31 -0.61 6.09
CA ALA A 5 -1.96 -2.02 6.28
C ALA A 5 -1.61 -2.29 7.75
N GLY A 6 -2.20 -3.34 8.33
CA GLY A 6 -1.89 -3.77 9.68
C GLY A 6 -0.54 -4.49 9.77
N ALA A 7 -0.03 -4.66 10.99
CA ALA A 7 1.24 -5.37 11.22
C ALA A 7 1.21 -6.82 10.69
N VAL A 8 0.06 -7.50 10.81
CA VAL A 8 -0.14 -8.87 10.30
C VAL A 8 -0.11 -8.91 8.78
N ASP A 9 -0.70 -7.91 8.11
CA ASP A 9 -0.71 -7.83 6.65
C ASP A 9 0.71 -7.60 6.10
N CYS A 10 1.48 -6.74 6.78
CA CYS A 10 2.90 -6.56 6.48
C CYS A 10 3.70 -7.86 6.65
N ALA A 11 3.44 -8.62 7.73
CA ALA A 11 4.09 -9.92 7.93
C ALA A 11 3.76 -10.92 6.81
N ASN A 12 2.49 -11.00 6.40
CA ASN A 12 2.07 -11.85 5.28
C ASN A 12 2.72 -11.42 3.95
N TYR A 13 2.87 -10.11 3.73
CA TYR A 13 3.55 -9.58 2.56
C TYR A 13 5.04 -9.96 2.55
N CYS A 14 5.73 -9.92 3.69
CA CYS A 14 7.10 -10.40 3.81
C CYS A 14 7.23 -11.90 3.54
N VAL A 15 6.29 -12.73 4.00
CA VAL A 15 6.28 -14.17 3.71
C VAL A 15 6.20 -14.42 2.20
N ALA A 16 5.36 -13.67 1.47
CA ALA A 16 5.31 -13.75 0.02
C ALA A 16 6.66 -13.37 -0.62
N MET A 17 7.34 -12.34 -0.10
CA MET A 17 8.65 -11.89 -0.60
C MET A 17 9.79 -12.90 -0.38
N PHE A 18 9.68 -13.77 0.63
CA PHE A 18 10.64 -14.85 0.87
C PHE A 18 10.34 -16.12 0.06
N SER A 19 9.20 -16.18 -0.62
CA SER A 19 8.85 -17.34 -1.43
C SER A 19 9.60 -17.37 -2.77
N ASP A 20 9.66 -18.55 -3.39
CA ASP A 20 10.25 -18.72 -4.72
C ASP A 20 9.53 -17.90 -5.82
N LEU A 21 8.29 -17.46 -5.57
CA LEU A 21 7.50 -16.65 -6.50
C LEU A 21 8.13 -15.29 -6.77
N THR A 22 8.93 -14.77 -5.84
CA THR A 22 9.55 -13.43 -5.90
C THR A 22 11.06 -13.50 -6.11
N LYS A 23 11.63 -14.65 -6.54
CA LYS A 23 13.08 -14.85 -6.69
C LYS A 23 13.80 -13.86 -7.63
N TYR A 24 13.08 -13.24 -8.54
CA TYR A 24 13.60 -12.23 -9.48
C TYR A 24 13.19 -10.80 -9.14
N VAL A 25 12.49 -10.58 -8.02
CA VAL A 25 12.11 -9.24 -7.56
C VAL A 25 13.24 -8.73 -6.67
N THR A 26 14.06 -7.83 -7.22
CA THR A 26 15.20 -7.23 -6.51
C THR A 26 15.29 -5.73 -6.78
N MET A 27 15.97 -4.99 -5.89
CA MET A 27 16.16 -3.53 -5.97
C MET A 27 14.87 -2.70 -6.02
N GLN A 28 13.73 -3.28 -5.65
CA GLN A 28 12.43 -2.60 -5.68
C GLN A 28 12.13 -1.97 -4.31
N ASN A 29 11.60 -0.75 -4.33
CA ASN A 29 10.88 -0.20 -3.18
C ASN A 29 9.39 -0.55 -3.31
N LEU A 30 8.96 -1.56 -2.57
CA LEU A 30 7.61 -2.13 -2.70
C LEU A 30 6.67 -1.53 -1.65
N PHE A 31 5.66 -0.80 -2.10
CA PHE A 31 4.68 -0.16 -1.22
C PHE A 31 3.58 -1.13 -0.78
N HIS A 32 3.43 -1.29 0.53
CA HIS A 32 2.37 -2.06 1.18
C HIS A 32 1.59 -1.16 2.14
N ASP A 33 0.77 -0.27 1.59
CA ASP A 33 0.15 0.86 2.31
C ASP A 33 -1.33 1.08 1.95
N GLY A 34 -1.99 0.07 1.38
CA GLY A 34 -3.39 0.16 0.97
C GLY A 34 -3.66 1.10 -0.22
N GLY A 35 -2.64 1.37 -1.03
CA GLY A 35 -2.72 2.26 -2.19
C GLY A 35 -2.62 3.72 -1.83
N PHE A 36 -2.04 4.04 -0.67
CA PHE A 36 -1.81 5.41 -0.23
C PHE A 36 -0.80 6.10 -1.15
N SER A 37 0.35 5.48 -1.44
CA SER A 37 1.39 6.06 -2.30
C SER A 37 0.97 6.27 -3.75
N SER A 38 -0.09 5.57 -4.21
CA SER A 38 -0.68 5.76 -5.55
C SER A 38 -1.92 6.65 -5.56
N THR A 39 -2.38 7.13 -4.40
CA THR A 39 -3.52 8.04 -4.28
C THR A 39 -3.03 9.49 -4.25
N GLY A 40 -3.25 10.23 -5.34
CA GLY A 40 -2.86 11.64 -5.43
C GLY A 40 -3.73 12.58 -4.57
N VAL A 41 -5.06 12.52 -4.73
CA VAL A 41 -6.00 13.21 -3.84
C VAL A 41 -7.09 12.22 -3.43
N SER A 42 -7.28 12.05 -2.14
CA SER A 42 -8.31 11.14 -1.64
C SER A 42 -9.69 11.79 -1.74
N ALA A 43 -10.73 10.99 -1.98
CA ALA A 43 -12.11 11.47 -2.04
C ALA A 43 -12.50 12.22 -0.74
N ALA A 44 -12.09 11.70 0.42
CA ALA A 44 -12.32 12.34 1.72
C ALA A 44 -11.69 13.73 1.84
N VAL A 45 -10.57 13.98 1.16
CA VAL A 45 -9.94 15.31 1.12
C VAL A 45 -10.68 16.20 0.12
N MET A 46 -11.06 15.68 -1.06
CA MET A 46 -11.87 16.41 -2.03
C MET A 46 -13.22 16.85 -1.48
N ASP A 47 -13.87 16.02 -0.66
CA ASP A 47 -15.18 16.34 -0.09
C ASP A 47 -15.06 17.44 0.97
N LYS A 48 -13.99 17.46 1.77
CA LYS A 48 -13.68 18.60 2.66
C LYS A 48 -13.47 19.91 1.91
N PHE A 49 -12.82 19.87 0.75
CA PHE A 49 -12.61 21.06 -0.08
C PHE A 49 -13.87 21.52 -0.86
N LYS A 50 -14.91 20.69 -0.96
CA LYS A 50 -16.19 21.06 -1.60
C LYS A 50 -17.21 21.65 -0.63
N GLU A 51 -17.03 21.43 0.67
CA GLU A 51 -17.89 21.97 1.72
C GLU A 51 -17.49 23.40 2.15
N ASP A 52 -16.34 23.90 1.67
CA ASP A 52 -15.90 25.31 1.73
C ASP A 52 -16.35 26.09 0.47
#